data_AF-A0AAV3YFD8-F1
#
_entry.id   AF-A0AAV3YFD8-F1
#
_cell.length_a   1.000
_cell.length_b   1.000
_cell.length_c   1.000
_cell.angle_alpha   90.00
_cell.angle_beta   90.00
_cell.angle_gamma   90.00
#
_symmetry.space_group_name_H-M   'P 1'
#
loop_
_entity.id
_entity.type
_entity.pdbx_description
1 polymer ?
#
loop_
_entity_poly.entity_id
_entity_poly.type
_entity_poly.pdbx_seq_one_letter_code
_entity_poly.pdbx_strand_id
1 'polypeptide(L)'
;MNMRTVRTGTFTDQVRTVERMAHTEKYKDFIQVITRAQGKVPTIILHFQEQMADMKRSCSPGPNGVRSVMTFDKTFNLTDVHETSAVYKNVALLNSRTMEHPGFFGAFFLHGNSDFRVFTQFFQHIALEFADSPNPVLGSDEEKAMRNAMAFAFPDAGILTCNRHLRGNCVNYLTDKIGVPHGPKMSLWSTIFGANDLVHSTVKVVFETRLEIAYREMHKTAPEFISYFETHVLGKIRDNLAASQLSHLTDISWPWTNNLAEPLNHVLKQTTNWRNLNLPALVEALNDLVHGQSKEIERSLIGRGNLMLRE
;
A
#
# COMPACT_ATOMS: atom_id res chain seq x y z
N MET A 1 28.67 19.74 -9.46
CA MET A 1 29.48 19.74 -8.21
C MET A 1 28.89 18.68 -7.29
N ASN A 2 29.53 17.51 -7.21
CA ASN A 2 29.04 16.34 -6.47
C ASN A 2 29.26 16.52 -4.97
N MET A 3 28.24 16.92 -4.23
CA MET A 3 28.24 16.79 -2.77
C MET A 3 28.01 15.32 -2.40
N ARG A 4 29.11 14.62 -2.11
CA ARG A 4 29.07 13.33 -1.41
C ARG A 4 28.42 13.54 -0.05
N THR A 5 27.33 12.83 0.20
CA THR A 5 26.72 12.70 1.52
C THR A 5 27.76 12.17 2.51
N VAL A 6 28.08 12.94 3.55
CA VAL A 6 28.95 12.49 4.63
C VAL A 6 28.17 11.46 5.45
N ARG A 7 28.40 10.16 5.17
CA ARG A 7 27.93 9.07 6.04
C ARG A 7 28.75 9.11 7.33
N THR A 8 28.20 9.68 8.39
CA THR A 8 28.78 9.58 9.73
C THR A 8 28.36 8.24 10.36
N GLY A 9 29.33 7.36 10.63
CA GLY A 9 29.14 6.10 11.36
C GLY A 9 28.74 4.88 10.51
N THR A 10 28.97 3.69 11.06
CA THR A 10 28.55 2.41 10.45
C THR A 10 27.04 2.23 10.54
N PHE A 11 26.45 1.32 9.75
CA PHE A 11 25.02 0.99 9.87
C PHE A 11 24.66 0.50 11.30
N THR A 12 25.57 -0.20 11.97
CA THR A 12 25.40 -0.58 13.38
C THR A 12 25.31 0.62 14.31
N ASP A 13 26.12 1.67 14.09
CA ASP A 13 26.07 2.91 14.86
C ASP A 13 24.77 3.68 14.62
N GLN A 14 24.28 3.64 13.39
CA GLN A 14 22.99 4.21 13.01
C GLN A 14 21.84 3.53 13.78
N VAL A 15 21.79 2.19 13.81
CA VAL A 15 20.76 1.45 14.56
C VAL A 15 20.84 1.77 16.06
N ARG A 16 22.05 1.79 16.64
CA ARG A 16 22.24 2.20 18.05
C ARG A 16 21.76 3.62 18.33
N THR A 17 21.86 4.50 17.34
CA THR A 17 21.37 5.87 17.44
C THR A 17 19.84 5.90 17.45
N VAL A 18 19.18 5.13 16.59
CA VAL A 18 17.71 5.00 16.60
C VAL A 18 17.21 4.40 17.92
N GLU A 19 17.91 3.43 18.49
CA GLU A 19 17.57 2.89 19.82
C GLU A 19 17.64 3.96 20.90
N ARG A 20 18.66 4.83 20.88
CA ARG A 20 18.71 5.97 21.80
C ARG A 20 17.57 6.96 21.54
N MET A 21 17.25 7.23 20.27
CA MET A 21 16.12 8.10 19.90
C MET A 21 14.80 7.60 20.49
N ALA A 22 14.56 6.28 20.49
CA ALA A 22 13.36 5.66 21.04
C ALA A 22 13.15 5.92 22.55
N HIS A 23 14.18 6.38 23.26
CA HIS A 23 14.08 6.77 24.67
C HIS A 23 14.04 8.28 24.91
N THR A 24 14.01 9.08 23.84
CA THR A 24 13.90 10.54 23.95
C THR A 24 12.44 10.98 23.87
N GLU A 25 12.11 12.07 24.56
CA GLU A 25 10.75 12.66 24.55
C GLU A 25 10.23 12.96 23.14
N LYS A 26 11.10 13.29 22.18
CA LYS A 26 10.69 13.60 20.81
C LYS A 26 10.20 12.37 20.02
N TYR A 27 10.73 11.17 20.31
CA TYR A 27 10.49 9.99 19.45
C TYR A 27 9.97 8.75 20.20
N LYS A 28 9.89 8.78 21.53
CA LYS A 28 9.45 7.63 22.35
C LYS A 28 8.04 7.14 21.98
N ASP A 29 7.18 8.04 21.54
CA ASP A 29 5.80 7.74 21.15
C ASP A 29 5.66 7.49 19.64
N PHE A 30 6.76 7.59 18.87
CA PHE A 30 6.80 7.33 17.44
C PHE A 30 7.49 6.02 17.10
N ILE A 31 8.61 5.72 17.75
CA ILE A 31 9.38 4.49 17.52
C ILE A 31 8.80 3.38 18.39
N GLN A 32 7.96 2.54 17.78
CA GLN A 32 7.17 1.54 18.52
C GLN A 32 7.92 0.24 18.75
N VAL A 33 8.62 -0.24 17.72
CA VAL A 33 9.31 -1.54 17.77
C VAL A 33 10.64 -1.45 17.05
N ILE A 34 11.70 -1.97 17.69
CA ILE A 34 13.00 -2.23 17.06
C ILE A 34 13.30 -3.72 17.26
N THR A 35 13.33 -4.49 16.18
CA THR A 35 13.63 -5.93 16.24
C THR A 35 15.03 -6.20 15.70
N ARG A 36 15.86 -6.86 16.52
CA ARG A 36 17.16 -7.40 16.11
C ARG A 36 17.10 -8.92 16.06
N ALA A 37 17.57 -9.49 14.96
CA ALA A 37 17.80 -10.93 14.85
C ALA A 37 19.23 -11.19 14.39
N GLN A 38 19.83 -12.27 14.89
CA GLN A 38 21.20 -12.63 14.54
C GLN A 38 21.35 -12.80 13.03
N GLY A 39 22.35 -12.13 12.46
CA GLY A 39 22.64 -12.18 11.02
C GLY A 39 21.61 -11.49 10.12
N LYS A 40 20.66 -10.73 10.69
CA LYS A 40 19.65 -9.99 9.91
C LYS A 40 19.77 -8.49 10.13
N VAL A 41 19.41 -7.74 9.09
CA VAL A 41 19.19 -6.29 9.19
C VAL A 41 18.03 -6.06 10.16
N PRO A 42 18.16 -5.15 11.14
CA PRO A 42 17.06 -4.83 12.06
C PRO A 42 15.84 -4.30 11.33
N THR A 43 14.68 -4.54 11.91
CA THR A 43 13.41 -3.96 11.45
C THR A 43 12.89 -2.96 12.47
N ILE A 44 12.25 -1.89 11.98
CA ILE A 44 11.75 -0.81 12.82
C ILE A 44 10.32 -0.47 12.38
N ILE A 45 9.40 -0.43 13.33
CA ILE A 45 8.01 0.00 13.12
C ILE A 45 7.83 1.37 13.76
N LEU A 46 7.31 2.33 12.98
CA LEU A 46 7.15 3.72 13.37
C LEU A 46 5.69 4.16 13.17
N HIS A 47 5.05 4.65 14.23
CA HIS A 47 3.78 5.35 14.18
C HIS A 47 3.48 6.02 15.52
N PHE A 48 2.57 7.00 15.50
CA PHE A 48 1.89 7.47 16.71
C PHE A 48 0.62 6.66 16.97
N GLN A 49 0.15 6.66 18.22
CA GLN A 49 -1.10 5.98 18.57
C GLN A 49 -2.32 6.70 17.98
N GLU A 50 -2.31 8.03 17.96
CA GLU A 50 -3.34 8.86 17.35
C GLU A 50 -3.44 8.60 15.84
N GLN A 51 -2.30 8.44 15.17
CA GLN A 51 -2.21 8.11 13.75
C GLN A 51 -2.85 6.75 13.45
N MET A 52 -2.59 5.73 14.28
CA MET A 52 -3.22 4.42 14.13
C MET A 52 -4.72 4.48 14.40
N ALA A 53 -5.15 5.25 15.40
CA ALA A 53 -6.57 5.45 15.68
C ALA A 53 -7.31 6.14 14.52
N ASP A 54 -6.69 7.14 13.87
CA ASP A 54 -7.24 7.78 12.67
C ASP A 54 -7.32 6.83 11.49
N MET A 55 -6.28 6.04 11.24
CA MET A 55 -6.26 5.02 10.19
C MET A 55 -7.36 3.99 10.43
N LYS A 56 -7.52 3.53 11.67
CA LYS A 56 -8.54 2.57 12.07
C LYS A 56 -9.94 3.10 11.87
N ARG A 57 -10.23 4.33 12.31
CA ARG A 57 -11.52 4.99 12.04
C ARG A 57 -11.81 5.11 10.55
N SER A 58 -10.79 5.41 9.75
CA SER A 58 -10.95 5.64 8.31
C SER A 58 -11.06 4.36 7.48
N CYS A 59 -10.40 3.28 7.88
CA CYS A 59 -10.37 2.01 7.15
C CYS A 59 -11.43 1.01 7.62
N SER A 60 -12.09 1.29 8.74
CA SER A 60 -13.20 0.51 9.24
C SER A 60 -14.53 1.05 8.70
N PRO A 61 -15.55 0.20 8.48
CA PRO A 61 -16.87 0.66 8.09
C PRO A 61 -17.44 1.59 9.16
N GLY A 62 -17.62 2.87 8.83
CA GLY A 62 -18.31 3.85 9.68
C GLY A 62 -19.84 3.75 9.59
N PRO A 63 -20.58 4.62 10.29
CA PRO A 63 -22.06 4.62 10.29
C PRO A 63 -22.69 4.77 8.90
N ASN A 64 -22.02 5.49 8.00
CA ASN A 64 -22.46 5.68 6.62
C ASN A 64 -21.96 4.57 5.66
N GLY A 65 -21.37 3.49 6.20
CA GLY A 65 -20.75 2.38 5.47
C GLY A 65 -19.40 2.71 4.82
N VAL A 66 -19.13 4.00 4.60
CA VAL A 66 -17.97 4.55 3.92
C VAL A 66 -16.67 4.19 4.64
N ARG A 67 -15.68 3.65 3.91
CA ARG A 67 -14.34 3.35 4.42
C ARG A 67 -13.25 3.50 3.34
N SER A 68 -12.01 3.70 3.76
CA SER A 68 -10.83 3.70 2.90
C SER A 68 -10.20 2.31 2.79
N VAL A 69 -9.46 2.06 1.70
CA VAL A 69 -8.56 0.89 1.60
C VAL A 69 -7.26 1.23 2.29
N MET A 70 -6.87 0.40 3.25
CA MET A 70 -5.56 0.48 3.88
C MET A 70 -4.52 -0.05 2.88
N THR A 71 -3.81 0.87 2.28
CA THR A 71 -2.95 0.59 1.13
C THR A 71 -1.51 0.52 1.57
N PHE A 72 -0.76 -0.45 1.04
CA PHE A 72 0.65 -0.65 1.39
C PHE A 72 1.51 -0.61 0.14
N ASP A 73 2.57 0.16 0.22
CA ASP A 73 3.54 0.26 -0.85
C ASP A 73 4.96 0.25 -0.30
N LYS A 74 5.86 -0.42 -1.03
CA LYS A 74 7.27 -0.50 -0.68
C LYS A 74 8.05 0.50 -1.53
N THR A 75 8.57 1.54 -0.89
CA THR A 75 9.43 2.53 -1.54
C THR A 75 10.91 2.18 -1.40
N PHE A 76 11.67 2.52 -2.43
CA PHE A 76 13.12 2.33 -2.52
C PHE A 76 13.87 3.67 -2.48
N ASN A 77 15.16 3.60 -2.16
CA ASN A 77 16.11 4.73 -2.25
C ASN A 77 15.79 5.90 -1.31
N LEU A 78 15.38 5.59 -0.07
CA LEU A 78 15.29 6.58 1.02
C LEU A 78 16.43 6.41 2.03
N THR A 79 16.93 5.19 2.20
CA THR A 79 18.04 4.84 3.09
C THR A 79 18.66 3.51 2.65
N ASP A 80 19.55 2.93 3.47
CA ASP A 80 20.22 1.65 3.23
C ASP A 80 19.30 0.42 3.47
N VAL A 81 18.05 0.67 3.87
CA VAL A 81 16.98 -0.32 4.06
C VAL A 81 15.75 0.08 3.24
N HIS A 82 14.86 -0.88 3.02
CA HIS A 82 13.55 -0.64 2.40
C HIS A 82 12.62 0.05 3.39
N GLU A 83 11.69 0.82 2.84
CA GLU A 83 10.58 1.42 3.58
C GLU A 83 9.28 0.87 3.00
N THR A 84 8.35 0.52 3.87
CA THR A 84 6.98 0.16 3.49
C THR A 84 6.02 0.93 4.37
N SER A 85 5.14 1.72 3.75
CA SER A 85 4.18 2.56 4.46
C SER A 85 2.77 2.03 4.26
N ALA A 86 1.99 2.10 5.33
CA ALA A 86 0.55 2.15 5.23
C ALA A 86 0.13 3.55 4.78
N VAL A 87 -0.82 3.63 3.87
CA VAL A 87 -1.48 4.88 3.45
C VAL A 87 -2.99 4.66 3.33
N TYR A 88 -3.76 5.69 3.66
CA TYR A 88 -5.22 5.64 3.64
C TYR A 88 -5.80 7.03 3.33
N LYS A 89 -7.05 7.07 2.85
CA LYS A 89 -7.81 8.31 2.76
C LYS A 89 -8.47 8.60 4.10
N ASN A 90 -8.26 9.78 4.67
CA ASN A 90 -8.97 10.19 5.88
C ASN A 90 -10.42 10.54 5.54
N VAL A 91 -11.37 9.68 5.95
CA VAL A 91 -12.78 9.80 5.55
C VAL A 91 -13.57 10.85 6.33
N ALA A 92 -13.00 11.36 7.42
CA ALA A 92 -13.58 12.43 8.24
C ALA A 92 -13.24 13.83 7.69
N LEU A 93 -12.30 13.92 6.75
CA LEU A 93 -11.82 15.19 6.20
C LEU A 93 -12.06 15.26 4.70
N LEU A 94 -12.23 16.47 4.20
CA LEU A 94 -12.24 16.80 2.78
C LEU A 94 -11.18 17.86 2.51
N ASN A 95 -10.51 17.77 1.37
CA ASN A 95 -9.74 18.88 0.85
C ASN A 95 -10.70 19.98 0.39
N SER A 96 -10.54 21.20 0.88
CA SER A 96 -11.47 22.31 0.61
C SER A 96 -11.54 22.75 -0.85
N ARG A 97 -10.54 22.38 -1.67
CA ARG A 97 -10.49 22.71 -3.11
C ARG A 97 -11.04 21.61 -3.99
N THR A 98 -10.65 20.36 -3.74
CA THR A 98 -11.03 19.22 -4.59
C THR A 98 -12.31 18.54 -4.12
N MET A 99 -12.73 18.76 -2.87
CA MET A 99 -13.81 18.04 -2.20
C MET A 99 -13.58 16.53 -2.15
N GLU A 100 -12.33 16.09 -2.26
CA GLU A 100 -11.93 14.68 -2.12
C GLU A 100 -11.31 14.42 -0.74
N HIS A 101 -11.41 13.17 -0.29
CA HIS A 101 -10.74 12.73 0.93
C HIS A 101 -9.21 12.75 0.78
N PRO A 102 -8.47 13.46 1.65
CA PRO A 102 -7.02 13.56 1.56
C PRO A 102 -6.32 12.25 1.95
N GLY A 103 -5.17 11.97 1.32
CA GLY A 103 -4.30 10.85 1.67
C GLY A 103 -3.44 11.13 2.89
N PHE A 104 -3.37 10.17 3.81
CA PHE A 104 -2.60 10.22 5.05
C PHE A 104 -1.67 9.01 5.14
N PHE A 105 -0.55 9.17 5.83
CA PHE A 105 0.30 8.06 6.21
C PHE A 105 -0.26 7.38 7.46
N GLY A 106 -0.21 6.05 7.48
CA GLY A 106 -0.30 5.22 8.67
C GLY A 106 1.09 4.83 9.16
N ALA A 107 1.22 3.59 9.65
CA ALA A 107 2.52 3.08 10.11
C ALA A 107 3.56 2.96 8.99
N PHE A 108 4.81 3.26 9.34
CA PHE A 108 5.98 2.99 8.50
C PHE A 108 6.73 1.76 9.00
N PHE A 109 7.31 1.03 8.06
CA PHE A 109 8.12 -0.16 8.33
C PHE A 109 9.45 -0.05 7.61
N LEU A 110 10.53 0.03 8.39
CA LEU A 110 11.90 0.04 7.87
C LEU A 110 12.48 -1.37 8.00
N HIS A 111 12.92 -1.96 6.89
CA HIS A 111 13.35 -3.36 6.86
C HIS A 111 14.40 -3.65 5.78
N GLY A 112 15.32 -4.58 6.05
CA GLY A 112 16.35 -4.96 5.08
C GLY A 112 15.95 -6.03 4.08
N ASN A 113 14.88 -6.80 4.35
CA ASN A 113 14.46 -7.94 3.52
C ASN A 113 12.96 -7.90 3.26
N SER A 114 12.55 -8.21 2.03
CA SER A 114 11.13 -8.29 1.65
C SER A 114 10.62 -9.74 1.60
N ASP A 115 10.81 -10.49 2.69
CA ASP A 115 10.32 -11.87 2.80
C ASP A 115 9.02 -11.96 3.61
N PHE A 116 8.33 -13.09 3.49
CA PHE A 116 7.04 -13.32 4.17
C PHE A 116 7.15 -13.10 5.68
N ARG A 117 8.21 -13.60 6.31
CA ARG A 117 8.37 -13.51 7.77
C ARG A 117 8.55 -12.06 8.24
N VAL A 118 9.32 -11.28 7.50
CA VAL A 118 9.53 -9.85 7.81
C VAL A 118 8.22 -9.07 7.66
N PHE A 119 7.47 -9.29 6.58
CA PHE A 119 6.16 -8.65 6.44
C PHE A 119 5.15 -9.14 7.48
N THR A 120 5.16 -10.42 7.86
CA THR A 120 4.27 -10.96 8.91
C THR A 120 4.46 -10.21 10.22
N GLN A 121 5.70 -9.88 10.61
CA GLN A 121 5.94 -9.08 11.82
C GLN A 121 5.23 -7.72 11.76
N PHE A 122 5.30 -7.03 10.62
CA PHE A 122 4.66 -5.73 10.44
C PHE A 122 3.13 -5.83 10.42
N PHE A 123 2.57 -6.76 9.64
CA PHE A 123 1.12 -6.88 9.54
C PHE A 123 0.48 -7.42 10.82
N GLN A 124 1.15 -8.29 11.57
CA GLN A 124 0.67 -8.71 12.90
C GLN A 124 0.65 -7.54 13.88
N HIS A 125 1.67 -6.68 13.84
CA HIS A 125 1.69 -5.46 14.66
C HIS A 125 0.47 -4.58 14.36
N ILE A 126 0.19 -4.31 13.08
CA ILE A 126 -1.00 -3.55 12.68
C ILE A 126 -2.30 -4.28 13.06
N ALA A 127 -2.36 -5.61 12.91
CA ALA A 127 -3.55 -6.38 13.25
C ALA A 127 -3.90 -6.29 14.73
N LEU A 128 -2.90 -6.22 15.62
CA LEU A 128 -3.12 -6.03 17.05
C LEU A 128 -3.74 -4.66 17.36
N GLU A 129 -3.33 -3.60 16.66
CA GLU A 129 -3.93 -2.25 16.77
C GLU A 129 -5.39 -2.21 16.26
N PHE A 130 -5.78 -3.21 15.45
CA PHE A 130 -7.10 -3.36 14.86
C PHE A 130 -7.95 -4.47 15.49
N ALA A 131 -7.50 -5.10 16.58
CA ALA A 131 -8.12 -6.31 17.15
C ALA A 131 -9.59 -6.14 17.57
N ASP A 132 -9.98 -4.92 17.96
CA ASP A 132 -11.33 -4.50 18.36
C ASP A 132 -12.11 -3.80 17.21
N SER A 133 -11.67 -3.98 15.96
CA SER A 133 -12.27 -3.35 14.79
C SER A 133 -12.81 -4.37 13.79
N PRO A 134 -13.85 -4.01 13.00
CA PRO A 134 -14.24 -4.82 11.86
C PRO A 134 -13.07 -4.97 10.87
N ASN A 135 -13.07 -6.07 10.12
CA ASN A 135 -11.98 -6.36 9.20
C ASN A 135 -11.82 -5.26 8.14
N PRO A 136 -10.60 -4.71 7.98
CA PRO A 136 -10.32 -3.71 6.98
C PRO A 136 -10.30 -4.32 5.57
N VAL A 137 -10.28 -3.46 4.55
CA VAL A 137 -9.88 -3.84 3.20
C VAL A 137 -8.44 -3.38 3.00
N LEU A 138 -7.57 -4.32 2.65
CA LEU A 138 -6.14 -4.09 2.45
C LEU A 138 -5.84 -4.03 0.95
N GLY A 139 -4.93 -3.16 0.53
CA GLY A 139 -4.50 -3.03 -0.87
C GLY A 139 -3.00 -3.01 -0.99
N SER A 140 -2.46 -3.66 -2.03
CA SER A 140 -1.04 -3.57 -2.39
C SER A 140 -0.82 -3.91 -3.87
N ASP A 141 0.43 -3.78 -4.29
CA ASP A 141 0.92 -4.33 -5.54
C ASP A 141 0.97 -5.88 -5.51
N GLU A 142 1.56 -6.50 -6.52
CA GLU A 142 1.56 -7.96 -6.68
C GLU A 142 2.66 -8.69 -5.86
N GLU A 143 3.24 -8.05 -4.85
CA GLU A 143 4.33 -8.65 -4.07
C GLU A 143 3.82 -9.83 -3.21
N LYS A 144 4.13 -11.05 -3.66
CA LYS A 144 3.63 -12.29 -3.06
C LYS A 144 3.90 -12.39 -1.55
N ALA A 145 5.10 -12.04 -1.10
CA ALA A 145 5.48 -12.11 0.31
C ALA A 145 4.60 -11.19 1.18
N MET A 146 4.38 -9.96 0.72
CA MET A 146 3.54 -8.96 1.38
C MET A 146 2.07 -9.40 1.41
N ARG A 147 1.52 -9.82 0.27
CA ARG A 147 0.13 -10.30 0.17
C ARG A 147 -0.15 -11.51 1.06
N ASN A 148 0.76 -12.49 1.07
CA ASN A 148 0.61 -13.66 1.93
C ASN A 148 0.64 -13.25 3.41
N ALA A 149 1.50 -12.29 3.78
CA ALA A 149 1.58 -11.80 5.15
C ALA A 149 0.34 -11.01 5.57
N MET A 150 -0.26 -10.23 4.66
CA MET A 150 -1.57 -9.59 4.87
C MET A 150 -2.66 -10.63 5.15
N ALA A 151 -2.78 -11.65 4.30
CA ALA A 151 -3.77 -12.72 4.46
C ALA A 151 -3.57 -13.53 5.75
N PHE A 152 -2.32 -13.70 6.17
CA PHE A 152 -1.99 -14.38 7.41
C PHE A 152 -2.36 -13.55 8.65
N ALA A 153 -2.09 -12.25 8.64
CA ALA A 153 -2.38 -11.37 9.78
C ALA A 153 -3.85 -10.95 9.87
N PHE A 154 -4.54 -10.88 8.72
CA PHE A 154 -5.94 -10.48 8.60
C PHE A 154 -6.73 -11.53 7.78
N PRO A 155 -7.04 -12.70 8.37
CA PRO A 155 -7.65 -13.82 7.63
C PRO A 155 -9.01 -13.48 7.01
N ASP A 156 -9.75 -12.54 7.59
CA ASP A 156 -11.10 -12.16 7.17
C ASP A 156 -11.14 -10.80 6.43
N ALA A 157 -9.97 -10.21 6.12
CA ALA A 157 -9.90 -8.96 5.36
C ALA A 157 -10.06 -9.19 3.85
N GLY A 158 -10.66 -8.21 3.16
CA GLY A 158 -10.60 -8.15 1.70
C GLY A 158 -9.21 -7.72 1.24
N ILE A 159 -8.58 -8.44 0.31
CA ILE A 159 -7.20 -8.15 -0.13
C ILE A 159 -7.18 -7.79 -1.62
N LEU A 160 -7.09 -6.49 -1.90
CA LEU A 160 -7.02 -5.93 -3.24
C LEU A 160 -5.60 -6.01 -3.82
N THR A 161 -5.52 -6.33 -5.11
CA THR A 161 -4.31 -6.25 -5.94
C THR A 161 -4.45 -5.10 -6.92
N CYS A 162 -3.41 -4.28 -7.05
CA CYS A 162 -3.38 -3.17 -8.00
C CYS A 162 -3.57 -3.68 -9.43
N ASN A 163 -4.66 -3.25 -10.08
CA ASN A 163 -4.98 -3.70 -11.43
C ASN A 163 -3.93 -3.25 -12.47
N ARG A 164 -3.35 -2.06 -12.28
CA ARG A 164 -2.30 -1.52 -13.15
C ARG A 164 -1.08 -2.43 -13.18
N HIS A 165 -0.61 -2.89 -12.02
CA HIS A 165 0.55 -3.76 -11.93
C HIS A 165 0.24 -5.17 -12.45
N LEU A 166 -0.95 -5.71 -12.14
CA LEU A 166 -1.41 -6.99 -12.67
C LEU A 166 -1.44 -6.98 -14.21
N ARG A 167 -1.98 -5.91 -14.79
CA ARG A 167 -1.98 -5.68 -16.24
C ARG A 167 -0.55 -5.62 -16.80
N GLY A 168 0.34 -4.84 -16.17
CA GLY A 168 1.73 -4.71 -16.59
C GLY A 168 2.45 -6.06 -16.64
N ASN A 169 2.27 -6.89 -15.61
CA ASN A 169 2.86 -8.23 -15.54
C ASN A 169 2.33 -9.16 -16.64
N CYS A 170 1.03 -9.13 -16.91
CA CYS A 170 0.45 -9.89 -18.02
C CYS A 170 1.02 -9.46 -19.37
N VAL A 171 1.13 -8.15 -19.61
CA VAL A 171 1.69 -7.60 -20.86
C VAL A 171 3.15 -7.98 -21.04
N ASN A 172 3.95 -7.88 -19.98
CA ASN A 172 5.35 -8.29 -19.99
C ASN A 172 5.48 -9.78 -20.25
N TYR A 173 4.66 -10.64 -19.63
CA TYR A 173 4.69 -12.07 -19.88
C TYR A 173 4.33 -12.42 -21.33
N LEU A 174 3.24 -11.84 -21.86
CA LEU A 174 2.84 -12.04 -23.26
C LEU A 174 3.92 -11.58 -24.24
N THR A 175 4.64 -10.51 -23.91
CA THR A 175 5.69 -9.94 -24.78
C THR A 175 7.00 -10.72 -24.67
N ASP A 176 7.51 -10.90 -23.45
CA ASP A 176 8.88 -11.33 -23.20
C ASP A 176 9.01 -12.86 -23.09
N LYS A 177 7.92 -13.56 -22.74
CA LYS A 177 7.92 -15.03 -22.56
C LYS A 177 7.26 -15.75 -23.73
N ILE A 178 6.15 -15.22 -24.24
CA ILE A 178 5.43 -15.86 -25.34
C ILE A 178 5.81 -15.24 -26.69
N GLY A 179 6.07 -13.92 -26.75
CA GLY A 179 6.39 -13.23 -28.00
C GLY A 179 5.16 -12.83 -28.82
N VAL A 180 4.01 -12.58 -28.18
CA VAL A 180 2.76 -12.23 -28.87
C VAL A 180 2.87 -10.85 -29.54
N PRO A 181 2.58 -10.74 -30.86
CA PRO A 181 2.59 -9.46 -31.57
C PRO A 181 1.60 -8.44 -30.99
N HIS A 182 1.86 -7.16 -31.22
CA HIS A 182 1.10 -6.06 -30.61
C HIS A 182 -0.42 -6.16 -30.86
N GLY A 183 -0.86 -6.36 -32.11
CA GLY A 183 -2.30 -6.39 -32.46
C GLY A 183 -3.11 -7.45 -31.69
N PRO A 184 -2.76 -8.75 -31.80
CA PRO A 184 -3.41 -9.81 -31.04
C PRO A 184 -3.32 -9.59 -29.52
N LYS A 185 -2.17 -9.11 -29.02
CA LYS A 185 -1.98 -8.76 -27.61
C LYS A 185 -2.97 -7.69 -27.14
N MET A 186 -3.24 -6.67 -27.95
CA MET A 186 -4.22 -5.61 -27.64
C MET A 186 -5.65 -6.15 -27.51
N SER A 187 -6.03 -7.10 -28.37
CA SER A 187 -7.34 -7.77 -28.34
C SER A 187 -7.51 -8.53 -27.03
N LEU A 188 -6.58 -9.45 -26.74
CA LEU A 188 -6.57 -10.23 -25.49
C LEU A 188 -6.50 -9.33 -24.25
N TRP A 189 -5.65 -8.31 -24.29
CA TRP A 189 -5.54 -7.32 -23.21
C TRP A 189 -6.88 -6.63 -22.95
N SER A 190 -7.55 -6.14 -24.00
CA SER A 190 -8.83 -5.47 -23.87
C SER A 190 -9.83 -6.40 -23.18
N THR A 191 -9.96 -7.66 -23.60
CA THR A 191 -10.89 -8.63 -23.00
C THR A 191 -10.71 -8.87 -21.50
N ILE A 192 -9.50 -8.68 -20.96
CA ILE A 192 -9.22 -8.88 -19.52
C ILE A 192 -9.31 -7.57 -18.75
N PHE A 193 -8.71 -6.49 -19.28
CA PHE A 193 -8.43 -5.25 -18.55
C PHE A 193 -8.96 -3.96 -19.21
N GLY A 194 -9.76 -4.06 -20.26
CA GLY A 194 -10.44 -2.91 -20.88
C GLY A 194 -11.65 -2.44 -20.07
N ALA A 195 -12.41 -1.49 -20.62
CA ALA A 195 -13.47 -0.77 -19.91
C ALA A 195 -14.73 -1.60 -19.57
N ASN A 196 -14.97 -2.74 -20.24
CA ASN A 196 -16.18 -3.56 -20.03
C ASN A 196 -15.85 -5.03 -19.75
N ASP A 197 -14.67 -5.25 -19.18
CA ASP A 197 -13.97 -6.52 -19.27
C ASP A 197 -13.92 -7.26 -17.94
N LEU A 198 -13.18 -8.37 -17.88
CA LEU A 198 -13.21 -9.30 -16.76
C LEU A 198 -13.01 -8.62 -15.41
N VAL A 199 -12.04 -7.71 -15.29
CA VAL A 199 -11.72 -7.01 -14.04
C VAL A 199 -12.76 -5.99 -13.59
N HIS A 200 -13.64 -5.54 -14.50
CA HIS A 200 -14.76 -4.64 -14.19
C HIS A 200 -16.01 -5.40 -13.75
N SER A 201 -15.93 -6.72 -13.57
CA SER A 201 -17.07 -7.50 -13.09
C SER A 201 -17.39 -7.10 -11.66
N THR A 202 -18.67 -6.87 -11.37
CA THR A 202 -19.16 -6.47 -10.05
C THR A 202 -19.94 -7.59 -9.36
N VAL A 203 -20.39 -8.58 -10.12
CA VAL A 203 -21.14 -9.74 -9.62
C VAL A 203 -20.62 -11.03 -10.24
N LYS A 204 -20.76 -12.13 -9.50
CA LYS A 204 -20.22 -13.45 -9.88
C LYS A 204 -20.71 -13.92 -11.25
N VAL A 205 -22.00 -13.78 -11.56
CA VAL A 205 -22.57 -14.25 -12.83
C VAL A 205 -21.94 -13.55 -14.04
N VAL A 206 -21.75 -12.23 -13.94
CA VAL A 206 -21.10 -11.43 -14.99
C VAL A 206 -19.62 -11.80 -15.09
N PHE A 207 -18.96 -12.04 -13.95
CA PHE A 207 -17.57 -12.47 -13.91
C PHE A 207 -17.35 -13.79 -14.66
N GLU A 208 -18.14 -14.83 -14.38
CA GLU A 208 -17.99 -16.13 -15.05
C GLU A 208 -18.23 -16.01 -16.57
N THR A 209 -19.25 -15.25 -16.98
CA THR A 209 -19.52 -14.99 -18.41
C THR A 209 -18.33 -14.32 -19.10
N ARG A 210 -17.75 -13.28 -18.47
CA ARG A 210 -16.58 -12.58 -19.00
C ARG A 210 -15.32 -13.44 -18.97
N LEU A 211 -15.19 -14.31 -17.98
CA LEU A 211 -14.07 -15.24 -17.86
C LEU A 211 -14.07 -16.25 -19.01
N GLU A 212 -15.23 -16.78 -19.39
CA GLU A 212 -15.34 -17.63 -20.58
C GLU A 212 -14.93 -16.90 -21.86
N ILE A 213 -15.33 -15.64 -22.02
CA ILE A 213 -14.93 -14.82 -23.18
C ILE A 213 -13.41 -14.62 -23.19
N ALA A 214 -12.82 -14.33 -22.03
CA ALA A 214 -11.38 -14.19 -21.88
C ALA A 214 -10.65 -15.50 -22.24
N TYR A 215 -11.14 -16.66 -21.79
CA TYR A 215 -10.56 -17.96 -22.17
C TYR A 215 -10.65 -18.23 -23.67
N ARG A 216 -11.77 -17.93 -24.33
CA ARG A 216 -11.90 -18.09 -25.79
C ARG A 216 -10.86 -17.24 -26.54
N GLU A 217 -10.64 -16.01 -26.09
CA GLU A 217 -9.62 -15.12 -26.69
C GLU A 217 -8.19 -15.61 -26.38
N MET A 218 -7.92 -16.11 -25.17
CA MET A 218 -6.63 -16.72 -24.84
C MET A 218 -6.34 -17.95 -25.71
N HIS A 219 -7.30 -18.86 -25.88
CA HIS A 219 -7.14 -20.04 -26.73
C HIS A 219 -6.90 -19.69 -28.20
N LYS A 220 -7.46 -18.56 -28.66
CA LYS A 220 -7.26 -18.08 -30.03
C LYS A 220 -5.90 -17.40 -30.20
N THR A 221 -5.47 -16.62 -29.22
CA THR A 221 -4.36 -15.65 -29.37
C THR A 221 -3.06 -16.13 -28.74
N ALA A 222 -3.12 -16.75 -27.56
CA ALA A 222 -1.95 -17.19 -26.79
C ALA A 222 -2.33 -18.34 -25.82
N PRO A 223 -2.52 -19.58 -26.30
CA PRO A 223 -2.88 -20.73 -25.45
C PRO A 223 -1.92 -20.94 -24.28
N GLU A 224 -0.63 -20.68 -24.48
CA GLU A 224 0.44 -20.82 -23.48
C GLU A 224 0.28 -19.83 -22.31
N PHE A 225 -0.48 -18.75 -22.50
CA PHE A 225 -0.77 -17.78 -21.45
C PHE A 225 -1.74 -18.31 -20.40
N ILE A 226 -2.58 -19.30 -20.74
CA ILE A 226 -3.66 -19.79 -19.88
C ILE A 226 -3.12 -20.28 -18.54
N SER A 227 -2.08 -21.11 -18.55
CA SER A 227 -1.47 -21.64 -17.32
C SER A 227 -0.93 -20.52 -16.42
N TYR A 228 -0.29 -19.51 -17.02
CA TYR A 228 0.19 -18.34 -16.28
C TYR A 228 -0.98 -17.54 -15.69
N PHE A 229 -2.02 -17.29 -16.49
CA PHE A 229 -3.20 -16.56 -16.08
C PHE A 229 -3.90 -17.24 -14.89
N GLU A 230 -4.12 -18.54 -14.95
CA GLU A 230 -4.77 -19.30 -13.88
C GLU A 230 -3.94 -19.30 -12.60
N THR A 231 -2.63 -19.52 -12.73
CA THR A 231 -1.72 -19.66 -11.58
C THR A 231 -1.44 -18.32 -10.90
N HIS A 232 -1.32 -17.24 -11.68
CA HIS A 232 -0.81 -15.96 -11.18
C HIS A 232 -1.82 -14.82 -11.21
N VAL A 233 -2.85 -14.86 -12.06
CA VAL A 233 -3.71 -13.69 -12.30
C VAL A 233 -5.12 -13.92 -11.78
N LEU A 234 -5.73 -15.04 -12.15
CA LEU A 234 -7.16 -15.30 -11.93
C LEU A 234 -7.54 -15.25 -10.44
N GLY A 235 -6.74 -15.84 -9.56
CA GLY A 235 -6.96 -15.78 -8.12
C GLY A 235 -7.03 -14.34 -7.60
N LYS A 236 -6.14 -13.47 -8.08
CA LYS A 236 -6.09 -12.06 -7.67
C LYS A 236 -7.29 -11.25 -8.19
N ILE A 237 -7.79 -11.55 -9.38
CA ILE A 237 -9.02 -10.92 -9.88
C ILE A 237 -10.23 -11.39 -9.07
N ARG A 238 -10.28 -12.66 -8.67
CA ARG A 238 -11.34 -13.18 -7.79
C ARG A 238 -11.28 -12.55 -6.39
N ASP A 239 -10.10 -12.41 -5.80
CA ASP A 239 -9.90 -11.70 -4.53
C ASP A 239 -10.41 -10.27 -4.62
N ASN A 240 -10.09 -9.58 -5.72
CA ASN A 240 -10.58 -8.24 -6.01
C ASN A 240 -12.12 -8.20 -6.05
N LEU A 241 -12.75 -9.08 -6.83
CA LEU A 241 -14.21 -9.18 -6.90
C LEU A 241 -14.83 -9.42 -5.52
N ALA A 242 -14.31 -10.37 -4.76
CA ALA A 242 -14.80 -10.67 -3.41
C ALA A 242 -14.66 -9.46 -2.47
N ALA A 243 -13.50 -8.81 -2.46
CA ALA A 243 -13.27 -7.62 -1.66
C ALA A 243 -14.21 -6.45 -2.04
N SER A 244 -14.51 -6.27 -3.33
CA SER A 244 -15.45 -5.23 -3.78
C SER A 244 -16.86 -5.40 -3.23
N GLN A 245 -17.28 -6.65 -2.99
CA GLN A 245 -18.60 -6.98 -2.43
C GLN A 245 -18.70 -6.73 -0.94
N LEU A 246 -17.57 -6.70 -0.23
CA LEU A 246 -17.52 -6.48 1.22
C LEU A 246 -17.65 -5.00 1.61
N SER A 247 -17.70 -4.08 0.64
CA SER A 247 -17.15 -2.75 0.89
C SER A 247 -17.92 -1.59 0.23
N HIS A 248 -18.31 -0.59 1.03
CA HIS A 248 -18.70 0.75 0.54
C HIS A 248 -17.44 1.64 0.53
N LEU A 249 -16.52 1.36 -0.38
CA LEU A 249 -15.23 2.05 -0.41
C LEU A 249 -15.40 3.49 -0.92
N THR A 250 -14.70 4.45 -0.30
CA THR A 250 -14.63 5.85 -0.79
C THR A 250 -13.92 5.93 -2.13
N ASP A 251 -14.50 6.65 -3.11
CA ASP A 251 -13.79 7.12 -4.30
C ASP A 251 -12.87 6.07 -4.96
N ILE A 252 -13.32 4.82 -5.03
CA ILE A 252 -12.60 3.80 -5.78
C ILE A 252 -13.12 3.83 -7.20
N SER A 253 -12.25 4.24 -8.12
CA SER A 253 -12.37 3.78 -9.49
C SER A 253 -12.21 2.26 -9.47
N TRP A 254 -13.29 1.55 -9.80
CA TRP A 254 -13.22 0.12 -10.06
C TRP A 254 -12.83 -0.07 -11.52
N PRO A 255 -11.77 -0.85 -11.83
CA PRO A 255 -10.98 -1.74 -10.99
C PRO A 255 -9.98 -0.99 -10.11
N TRP A 256 -9.77 -1.50 -8.89
CA TRP A 256 -8.90 -0.84 -7.92
C TRP A 256 -7.45 -0.69 -8.39
N THR A 257 -6.88 0.49 -8.13
CA THR A 257 -5.47 0.83 -8.41
C THR A 257 -4.83 1.46 -7.18
N ASN A 258 -3.52 1.28 -7.04
CA ASN A 258 -2.70 1.82 -5.96
C ASN A 258 -2.37 3.33 -6.16
N ASN A 259 -3.32 4.11 -6.70
CA ASN A 259 -3.10 5.51 -7.04
C ASN A 259 -2.94 6.43 -5.82
N LEU A 260 -3.27 5.94 -4.63
CA LEU A 260 -3.10 6.68 -3.38
C LEU A 260 -1.64 6.70 -2.92
N ALA A 261 -0.92 5.58 -3.04
CA ALA A 261 0.45 5.48 -2.57
C ALA A 261 1.42 6.28 -3.44
N GLU A 262 1.21 6.34 -4.75
CA GLU A 262 2.09 7.07 -5.68
C GLU A 262 2.35 8.54 -5.33
N PRO A 263 1.34 9.39 -5.11
CA PRO A 263 1.56 10.78 -4.72
C PRO A 263 2.16 10.88 -3.32
N LEU A 264 1.83 9.98 -2.39
CA LEU A 264 2.41 9.99 -1.05
C LEU A 264 3.88 9.54 -1.04
N ASN A 265 4.25 8.55 -1.84
CA ASN A 265 5.65 8.19 -2.08
C ASN A 265 6.42 9.36 -2.69
N HIS A 266 5.79 10.15 -3.56
CA HIS A 266 6.40 11.36 -4.08
C HIS A 266 6.63 12.40 -2.97
N VAL A 267 5.65 12.60 -2.07
CA VAL A 267 5.83 13.45 -0.86
C VAL A 267 6.99 12.93 -0.01
N LEU A 268 7.08 11.62 0.22
CA LEU A 268 8.16 11.01 0.99
C LEU A 268 9.54 11.24 0.34
N LYS A 269 9.64 11.12 -0.98
CA LYS A 269 10.85 11.44 -1.73
C LYS A 269 11.18 12.94 -1.68
N GLN A 270 10.19 13.83 -1.70
CA GLN A 270 10.42 15.26 -1.50
C GLN A 270 10.93 15.58 -0.10
N THR A 271 10.35 14.95 0.94
CA THR A 271 10.79 15.10 2.34
C THR A 271 12.26 14.71 2.53
N THR A 272 12.74 13.71 1.78
CA THR A 272 14.16 13.31 1.79
C THR A 272 15.04 14.10 0.81
N ASN A 273 14.48 15.11 0.12
CA ASN A 273 15.12 15.82 -0.99
C ASN A 273 15.66 14.88 -2.08
N TRP A 274 15.00 13.74 -2.29
CA TRP A 274 15.41 12.69 -3.23
C TRP A 274 16.80 12.11 -2.94
N ARG A 275 17.24 12.19 -1.68
CA ARG A 275 18.55 11.69 -1.24
C ARG A 275 18.36 10.49 -0.32
N ASN A 276 19.29 9.54 -0.44
CA ASN A 276 19.47 8.51 0.58
C ASN A 276 19.93 9.16 1.88
N LEU A 277 19.09 9.09 2.90
CA LEU A 277 19.39 9.50 4.26
C LEU A 277 20.01 8.33 5.05
N ASN A 278 20.78 8.66 6.08
CA ASN A 278 21.10 7.67 7.09
C ASN A 278 19.83 7.34 7.91
N LEU A 279 19.85 6.20 8.59
CA LEU A 279 18.65 5.68 9.25
C LEU A 279 18.08 6.65 10.32
N PRO A 280 18.87 7.27 11.22
CA PRO A 280 18.35 8.28 12.17
C PRO A 280 17.69 9.48 11.49
N ALA A 281 18.31 10.03 10.45
CA ALA A 281 17.76 11.17 9.72
C ALA A 281 16.46 10.82 8.99
N LEU A 282 16.32 9.59 8.48
CA LEU A 282 15.05 9.14 7.93
C LEU A 282 13.96 9.04 9.01
N VAL A 283 14.27 8.48 10.18
CA VAL A 283 13.32 8.41 11.30
C VAL A 283 12.86 9.81 11.72
N GLU A 284 13.77 10.78 11.80
CA GLU A 284 13.42 12.18 12.08
C GLU A 284 12.52 12.78 10.99
N ALA A 285 12.85 12.57 9.73
CA ALA A 285 12.06 13.09 8.61
C ALA A 285 10.64 12.50 8.57
N LEU A 286 10.49 11.20 8.87
CA LEU A 286 9.19 10.53 8.98
C LEU A 286 8.39 11.05 10.17
N ASN A 287 9.03 11.24 11.33
CA ASN A 287 8.41 11.82 12.51
C ASN A 287 7.82 13.21 12.21
N ASP A 288 8.61 14.07 11.56
CA ASP A 288 8.21 15.44 11.26
C ASP A 288 7.10 15.48 10.18
N LEU A 289 7.12 14.55 9.23
CA LEU A 289 6.08 14.38 8.22
C LEU A 289 4.71 14.06 8.85
N VAL A 290 4.66 13.10 9.78
CA VAL A 290 3.41 12.72 10.46
C VAL A 290 2.91 13.86 11.35
N HIS A 291 3.80 14.51 12.11
CA HIS A 291 3.42 15.70 12.88
C HIS A 291 2.85 16.82 12.00
N GLY A 292 3.38 16.99 10.79
CA GLY A 292 2.83 17.91 9.80
C GLY A 292 1.39 17.56 9.43
N GLN A 293 1.09 16.28 9.20
CA GLN A 293 -0.26 15.80 8.92
C GLN A 293 -1.21 16.02 10.11
N SER A 294 -0.78 15.71 11.34
CA SER A 294 -1.58 15.96 12.55
C SER A 294 -1.92 17.45 12.72
N LYS A 295 -0.98 18.36 12.46
CA LYS A 295 -1.23 19.81 12.50
C LYS A 295 -2.25 20.27 11.47
N GLU A 296 -2.32 19.65 10.30
CA GLU A 296 -3.36 19.96 9.30
C GLU A 296 -4.75 19.48 9.77
N ILE A 297 -4.83 18.35 10.50
CA ILE A 297 -6.07 17.93 11.15
C ILE A 297 -6.49 18.98 12.18
N GLU A 298 -5.61 19.39 13.10
CA GLU A 298 -5.92 20.40 14.12
C GLU A 298 -6.40 21.72 13.53
N ARG A 299 -5.75 22.18 12.44
CA ARG A 299 -6.19 23.38 11.71
C ARG A 299 -7.60 23.23 11.17
N SER A 300 -7.94 22.06 10.62
CA SER A 300 -9.28 21.82 10.08
C SER A 300 -10.38 21.91 11.13
N LEU A 301 -10.10 21.50 12.38
CA LEU A 301 -11.06 21.57 13.51
C LEU A 301 -11.46 23.00 13.87
N ILE A 302 -10.62 23.99 13.57
CA ILE A 302 -10.87 25.41 13.81
C ILE A 302 -11.17 26.18 12.52
N GLY A 303 -11.51 25.48 11.43
CA GLY A 303 -11.84 26.09 10.13
C GLY A 303 -10.66 26.79 9.44
N ARG A 304 -9.43 26.32 9.68
CA ARG A 304 -8.20 26.83 9.05
C ARG A 304 -7.52 25.75 8.20
N GLY A 305 -6.64 26.17 7.30
CA GLY A 305 -5.86 25.26 6.46
C GLY A 305 -6.60 24.86 5.17
N ASN A 306 -6.10 23.81 4.51
CA ASN A 306 -6.68 23.32 3.24
C ASN A 306 -7.63 22.12 3.44
N LEU A 307 -7.81 21.66 4.68
CA LEU A 307 -8.70 20.56 5.03
C LEU A 307 -9.90 21.09 5.81
N MET A 308 -11.04 20.45 5.64
CA MET A 308 -12.26 20.72 6.39
C MET A 308 -12.90 19.43 6.86
N LEU A 309 -13.66 19.51 7.96
CA LEU A 309 -14.47 18.39 8.43
C LEU A 309 -15.55 18.06 7.40
N ARG A 310 -15.75 16.77 7.19
CA ARG A 310 -16.90 16.26 6.45
C ARG A 310 -18.14 16.38 7.34
N GLU A 311 -19.13 17.14 6.88
CA GLU A 311 -20.46 17.22 7.50
C GLU A 311 -21.26 15.91 7.34
#